data_AF-A0A1Y5MS03-F1
#
_entry.id   AF-A0A1Y5MS03-F1
#
_cell.length_a   1.000
_cell.length_b   1.000
_cell.length_c   1.000
_cell.angle_alpha   90.00
_cell.angle_beta   90.00
_cell.angle_gamma   90.00
#
_symmetry.space_group_name_H-M   'P 1'
#
loop_
_entity.id
_entity.type
_entity.pdbx_description
1 polymer ?
#
loop_
_entity_poly.entity_id
_entity_poly.type
_entity_poly.pdbx_seq_one_letter_code
_entity_poly.pdbx_strand_id
1 'polypeptide(L)'
;MEEKEKVEIEKKKIRLMESKNRLQELERLMCRIYEDMILEKIPSNRYEILNSQYETEQIALSKEIKDLEFAISRYEKETDKAKKFISLISRYENFDELTTTMINEFVEKIIVHERNRKGSQTSKQKIEIYFNFIGNYEPPKEELTEEEEEERLKIEEEERKIKERKDRLHQNYLKRKVNGKQQEYEERYKARREQRKQEKLKVLKRAGIQVNKLEKRD
;
A
#
# COMPACT_ATOMS: atom_id res chain seq x y z
N MET A 1 -23.57 4.20 5.58
CA MET A 1 -22.59 5.30 5.70
C MET A 1 -22.56 6.15 4.45
N GLU A 2 -22.57 5.54 3.26
CA GLU A 2 -22.53 6.25 1.97
C GLU A 2 -23.57 7.37 1.80
N GLU A 3 -24.80 7.18 2.28
CA GLU A 3 -25.86 8.18 2.12
C GLU A 3 -25.61 9.45 2.95
N LYS A 4 -24.96 9.33 4.11
CA LYS A 4 -24.55 10.48 4.92
C LYS A 4 -23.43 11.27 4.25
N GLU A 5 -22.46 10.57 3.65
CA GLU A 5 -21.35 11.20 2.93
C GLU A 5 -21.83 11.92 1.66
N LYS A 6 -22.77 11.32 0.92
CA LYS A 6 -23.39 11.96 -0.25
C LYS A 6 -24.07 13.27 0.13
N VAL A 7 -24.87 13.27 1.19
CA VAL A 7 -25.53 14.49 1.71
C VAL A 7 -24.51 15.53 2.16
N GLU A 8 -23.40 15.13 2.78
CA GLU A 8 -22.34 16.06 3.18
C GLU A 8 -21.64 16.72 1.99
N ILE A 9 -21.36 15.96 0.93
CA ILE A 9 -20.78 16.47 -0.31
C ILE A 9 -21.74 17.42 -1.01
N GLU A 10 -23.04 17.12 -1.01
CA GLU A 10 -24.06 17.98 -1.60
C GLU A 10 -24.16 19.31 -0.85
N LYS A 11 -24.09 19.31 0.48
CA LYS A 11 -23.93 20.54 1.28
C LYS A 11 -22.68 21.32 0.92
N LYS A 12 -21.53 20.65 0.72
CA LYS A 12 -20.28 21.29 0.28
C LYS A 12 -20.41 21.90 -1.12
N LYS A 13 -21.16 21.27 -2.03
CA LYS A 13 -21.46 21.82 -3.37
C LYS A 13 -22.33 23.07 -3.29
N ILE A 14 -23.36 23.07 -2.45
CA ILE A 14 -24.20 24.25 -2.21
C ILE A 14 -23.34 25.38 -1.63
N ARG A 15 -22.53 25.07 -0.60
CA ARG A 15 -21.62 26.05 0.01
C ARG A 15 -20.62 26.62 -0.99
N LEU A 16 -20.06 25.78 -1.86
CA LEU A 16 -19.17 26.21 -2.94
C LEU A 16 -19.86 27.23 -3.85
N MET A 17 -21.12 26.96 -4.23
CA MET A 17 -21.91 27.85 -5.08
C MET A 17 -22.18 29.19 -4.38
N GLU A 18 -22.56 29.15 -3.10
CA GLU A 18 -22.75 30.36 -2.28
C GLU A 18 -21.47 31.20 -2.18
N SER A 19 -20.33 30.57 -1.86
CA SER A 19 -19.04 31.27 -1.76
C SER A 19 -18.60 31.86 -3.11
N LYS A 20 -18.85 31.18 -4.23
CA LYS A 20 -18.59 31.73 -5.57
C LYS A 20 -19.48 32.92 -5.91
N ASN A 21 -20.77 32.83 -5.59
CA ASN A 21 -21.70 33.94 -5.78
C ASN A 21 -21.28 35.15 -4.93
N ARG A 22 -20.91 34.92 -3.67
CA ARG A 22 -20.43 35.97 -2.76
C ARG A 22 -19.15 36.62 -3.29
N LEU A 23 -18.23 35.84 -3.85
CA LEU A 23 -17.01 36.37 -4.47
C LEU A 23 -17.34 37.33 -5.63
N GLN A 24 -18.29 36.96 -6.50
CA GLN A 24 -18.75 37.82 -7.61
C GLN A 24 -19.47 39.08 -7.11
N GLU A 25 -20.23 38.98 -6.02
CA GLU A 25 -20.84 40.15 -5.38
C GLU A 25 -19.77 41.12 -4.84
N LEU A 26 -18.73 40.59 -4.18
CA LEU A 26 -17.62 41.38 -3.67
C LEU A 26 -16.91 42.14 -4.79
N GLU A 27 -16.66 41.49 -5.93
CA GLU A 27 -16.05 42.16 -7.10
C GLU A 27 -16.89 43.35 -7.57
N ARG A 28 -18.23 43.19 -7.65
CA ARG A 28 -19.14 44.29 -8.02
C ARG A 28 -19.13 45.42 -6.99
N LEU A 29 -19.10 45.08 -5.70
CA LEU A 29 -19.04 46.06 -4.61
C LEU A 29 -17.73 46.85 -4.64
N MET A 30 -16.61 46.19 -4.90
CA MET A 30 -15.29 46.81 -5.03
C MET A 30 -15.25 47.81 -6.19
N CYS A 31 -15.75 47.43 -7.37
CA CYS A 31 -15.87 48.35 -8.50
C CYS A 31 -16.70 49.60 -8.14
N ARG A 32 -17.85 49.39 -7.49
CA ARG A 32 -18.75 50.48 -7.11
C ARG A 32 -18.14 51.45 -6.08
N ILE A 33 -17.44 50.91 -5.08
CA ILE A 33 -16.80 51.73 -4.05
C ILE A 33 -15.64 52.54 -4.63
N TYR A 34 -14.91 51.98 -5.59
CA TYR A 34 -13.89 52.71 -6.34
C TYR A 34 -14.49 53.84 -7.18
N GLU A 35 -15.59 53.60 -7.88
CA GLU A 35 -16.32 54.63 -8.63
C GLU A 35 -16.81 55.77 -7.70
N ASP A 36 -17.40 55.44 -6.56
CA ASP A 36 -17.89 56.44 -5.60
C ASP A 36 -16.75 57.21 -4.91
N MET A 37 -15.56 56.63 -4.78
CA MET A 37 -14.35 57.32 -4.33
C MET A 37 -13.86 58.34 -5.36
N ILE A 38 -13.82 57.98 -6.65
CA ILE A 38 -13.43 58.91 -7.73
C ILE A 38 -14.41 60.08 -7.84
N LEU A 39 -15.70 59.83 -7.59
CA LEU A 39 -16.74 60.86 -7.54
C LEU A 39 -16.75 61.68 -6.24
N GLU A 40 -15.76 61.47 -5.36
CA GLU A 40 -15.60 62.14 -4.06
C GLU A 40 -16.81 62.01 -3.11
N LYS A 41 -17.69 61.03 -3.34
CA LYS A 41 -18.84 60.77 -2.46
C LYS A 41 -18.42 60.12 -1.15
N ILE A 42 -17.27 59.45 -1.15
CA ILE A 42 -16.71 58.75 0.01
C ILE A 42 -15.30 59.29 0.28
N PRO A 43 -14.99 59.72 1.52
CA PRO A 43 -13.64 60.12 1.89
C PRO A 43 -12.64 58.96 1.75
N SER A 44 -11.40 59.26 1.34
CA SER A 44 -10.35 58.28 1.07
C SER A 44 -10.08 57.32 2.24
N ASN A 45 -10.07 57.83 3.48
CA ASN A 45 -9.89 57.02 4.68
C ASN A 45 -10.96 55.91 4.82
N ARG A 46 -12.22 56.21 4.45
CA ARG A 46 -13.32 55.24 4.54
C ARG A 46 -13.27 54.21 3.41
N TYR A 47 -12.76 54.60 2.25
CA TYR A 47 -12.46 53.68 1.15
C TYR A 47 -11.41 52.64 1.57
N GLU A 48 -10.29 53.07 2.15
CA GLU A 48 -9.20 52.17 2.56
C GLU A 48 -9.67 51.09 3.54
N ILE A 49 -10.48 51.47 4.54
CA ILE A 49 -11.05 50.54 5.52
C ILE A 49 -11.96 49.51 4.84
N LEU A 50 -12.88 49.95 3.97
CA LEU A 50 -13.81 49.06 3.28
C LEU A 50 -13.08 48.13 2.29
N ASN A 51 -12.14 48.67 1.52
CA ASN A 51 -11.34 47.91 0.57
C ASN A 51 -10.53 46.82 1.29
N SER A 52 -9.90 47.16 2.41
CA SER A 52 -9.17 46.19 3.23
C SER A 52 -10.09 45.08 3.77
N GLN A 53 -11.30 45.41 4.24
CA GLN A 53 -12.26 44.41 4.68
C GLN A 53 -12.67 43.46 3.56
N TYR A 54 -13.02 43.99 2.39
CA TYR A 54 -13.41 43.16 1.24
C TYR A 54 -12.25 42.33 0.67
N GLU A 55 -11.02 42.86 0.66
CA GLU A 55 -9.83 42.08 0.31
C GLU A 55 -9.63 40.90 1.27
N THR A 56 -9.77 41.12 2.58
CA THR A 56 -9.65 40.03 3.55
C THR A 56 -10.74 38.97 3.37
N GLU A 57 -11.98 39.38 3.11
CA GLU A 57 -13.10 38.47 2.80
C GLU A 57 -12.86 37.71 1.50
N GLN A 58 -12.37 38.37 0.44
CA GLN A 58 -12.08 37.78 -0.86
C GLN A 58 -10.98 36.71 -0.75
N ILE A 59 -9.91 36.99 -0.01
CA ILE A 59 -8.82 36.03 0.23
C ILE A 59 -9.33 34.82 0.99
N ALA A 60 -10.13 35.04 2.05
CA ALA A 60 -10.72 33.97 2.84
C ALA A 60 -11.65 33.07 2.00
N LEU A 61 -12.56 33.67 1.22
CA LEU A 61 -13.48 32.95 0.33
C LEU A 61 -12.75 32.23 -0.79
N SER A 62 -11.73 32.83 -1.39
CA SER A 62 -10.91 32.18 -2.43
C SER A 62 -10.22 30.92 -1.90
N LYS A 63 -9.72 30.98 -0.66
CA LYS A 63 -9.16 29.82 0.02
C LYS A 63 -10.22 28.76 0.31
N GLU A 64 -11.36 29.14 0.87
CA GLU A 64 -12.48 28.23 1.15
C GLU A 64 -12.96 27.52 -0.13
N ILE A 65 -13.10 28.26 -1.24
CA ILE A 65 -13.48 27.70 -2.55
C ILE A 65 -12.47 26.63 -2.99
N LYS A 66 -11.17 26.92 -2.94
CA LYS A 66 -10.12 25.95 -3.32
C LYS A 66 -10.18 24.69 -2.46
N ASP A 67 -10.36 24.85 -1.16
CA ASP A 67 -10.43 23.74 -0.21
C ASP A 67 -11.69 22.89 -0.46
N LEU A 68 -12.84 23.53 -0.72
CA LEU A 68 -14.10 22.86 -1.06
C LEU A 68 -14.02 22.12 -2.41
N GLU A 69 -13.47 22.75 -3.45
CA GLU A 69 -13.26 22.12 -4.77
C GLU A 69 -12.35 20.91 -4.67
N PHE A 70 -11.26 21.02 -3.89
CA PHE A 70 -10.36 19.91 -3.65
C PHE A 70 -11.07 18.75 -2.95
N ALA A 71 -11.85 19.03 -1.91
CA ALA A 71 -12.61 18.02 -1.18
C ALA A 71 -13.65 17.31 -2.07
N ILE A 72 -14.39 18.07 -2.88
CA ILE A 72 -15.39 17.52 -3.82
C ILE A 72 -14.69 16.67 -4.89
N SER A 73 -13.62 17.19 -5.51
CA SER A 73 -12.88 16.48 -6.55
C SER A 73 -12.27 15.17 -6.03
N ARG A 74 -11.76 15.18 -4.80
CA ARG A 74 -11.22 13.99 -4.16
C ARG A 74 -12.32 12.93 -3.99
N TYR A 75 -13.47 13.31 -3.45
CA TYR A 75 -14.59 12.40 -3.28
C TYR A 75 -15.08 11.83 -4.61
N GLU A 76 -15.28 12.68 -5.62
CA GLU A 76 -15.71 12.22 -6.95
C GLU A 76 -14.72 11.22 -7.55
N LYS A 77 -13.41 11.51 -7.46
CA LYS A 77 -12.36 10.57 -7.90
C LYS A 77 -12.41 9.23 -7.15
N GLU A 78 -12.61 9.24 -5.84
CA GLU A 78 -12.73 8.03 -5.03
C GLU A 78 -13.99 7.22 -5.42
N THR A 79 -15.13 7.88 -5.60
CA THR A 79 -16.37 7.22 -6.05
C THR A 79 -16.25 6.66 -7.47
N ASP A 80 -15.59 7.37 -8.39
CA ASP A 80 -15.40 6.91 -9.76
C ASP A 80 -14.41 5.75 -9.83
N LYS A 81 -13.39 5.73 -8.97
CA LYS A 81 -12.51 4.56 -8.80
C LYS A 81 -13.33 3.35 -8.35
N ALA A 82 -14.17 3.49 -7.33
CA ALA A 82 -15.02 2.41 -6.85
C ALA A 82 -15.97 1.88 -7.95
N LYS A 83 -16.62 2.76 -8.71
CA LYS A 83 -17.47 2.37 -9.86
C LYS A 83 -16.69 1.61 -10.92
N LYS A 84 -15.48 2.05 -11.27
CA LYS A 84 -14.60 1.36 -12.23
C LYS A 84 -14.23 -0.03 -11.74
N PHE A 85 -13.95 -0.17 -10.45
CA PHE A 85 -13.65 -1.45 -9.84
C PHE A 85 -14.84 -2.42 -9.92
N ILE A 86 -16.04 -1.96 -9.56
CA ILE A 86 -17.26 -2.76 -9.69
C ILE A 86 -17.48 -3.18 -11.14
N SER A 87 -17.29 -2.27 -12.09
CA SER A 87 -17.42 -2.58 -13.53
C SER A 87 -16.40 -3.62 -14.01
N LEU A 88 -15.18 -3.63 -13.46
CA LEU A 88 -14.20 -4.68 -13.74
C LEU A 88 -14.62 -6.02 -13.14
N ILE A 89 -15.12 -6.04 -11.89
CA ILE A 89 -15.64 -7.27 -11.28
C ILE A 89 -16.76 -7.85 -12.13
N SER A 90 -17.75 -7.04 -12.48
CA SER A 90 -18.90 -7.51 -13.26
C SER A 90 -18.51 -8.07 -14.64
N ARG A 91 -17.40 -7.59 -15.22
CA ARG A 91 -16.87 -8.14 -16.49
C ARG A 91 -16.29 -9.53 -16.32
N TYR A 92 -15.70 -9.81 -15.17
CA TYR A 92 -14.96 -11.03 -14.85
C TYR A 92 -15.60 -11.80 -13.70
N GLU A 93 -16.93 -11.74 -13.55
CA GLU A 93 -17.62 -12.41 -12.46
C GLU A 93 -17.70 -13.93 -12.69
N ASN A 94 -17.73 -14.36 -13.96
CA ASN A 94 -17.79 -15.76 -14.37
C ASN A 94 -16.60 -16.12 -15.26
N PHE A 95 -15.50 -16.59 -14.67
CA PHE A 95 -14.36 -17.14 -15.40
C PHE A 95 -14.04 -18.56 -14.91
N ASP A 96 -13.80 -19.47 -15.85
CA ASP A 96 -13.39 -20.83 -15.55
C ASP A 96 -11.88 -20.93 -15.25
N GLU A 97 -11.08 -20.04 -15.88
CA GLU A 97 -9.63 -20.00 -15.75
C GLU A 97 -9.12 -18.58 -15.45
N LEU A 98 -8.28 -18.45 -14.42
CA LEU A 98 -7.66 -17.18 -14.08
C LEU A 98 -6.52 -16.87 -15.04
N THR A 99 -6.73 -15.90 -15.94
CA THR A 99 -5.72 -15.50 -16.92
C THR A 99 -4.79 -14.41 -16.37
N THR A 100 -3.52 -14.42 -16.82
CA THR A 100 -2.53 -13.39 -16.45
C THR A 100 -3.00 -11.97 -16.79
N THR A 101 -3.73 -11.82 -17.89
CA THR A 101 -4.31 -10.53 -18.30
C THR A 101 -5.32 -10.01 -17.28
N MET A 102 -6.19 -10.88 -16.76
CA MET A 102 -7.14 -10.51 -15.70
C MET A 102 -6.40 -10.05 -14.45
N ILE A 103 -5.39 -10.81 -14.00
CA ILE A 103 -4.61 -10.45 -12.81
C ILE A 103 -3.96 -9.08 -12.97
N ASN A 104 -3.35 -8.80 -14.12
CA ASN A 104 -2.72 -7.51 -14.38
C ASN A 104 -3.73 -6.35 -14.45
N GLU A 105 -4.97 -6.62 -14.87
CA GLU A 105 -6.05 -5.62 -14.84
C GLU A 105 -6.58 -5.37 -13.42
N PHE A 106 -6.49 -6.34 -12.51
CA PHE A 106 -6.97 -6.22 -11.14
C PHE A 106 -5.90 -5.73 -10.16
N VAL A 107 -4.63 -6.12 -10.35
CA VAL A 107 -3.55 -5.88 -9.39
C VAL A 107 -2.65 -4.76 -9.89
N GLU A 108 -2.53 -3.70 -9.10
CA GLU A 108 -1.63 -2.57 -9.36
C GLU A 108 -0.18 -2.98 -9.07
N LYS A 109 0.04 -3.54 -7.87
CA LYS A 109 1.36 -3.97 -7.41
C LYS A 109 1.26 -5.00 -6.29
N ILE A 110 2.29 -5.81 -6.17
CA ILE A 110 2.47 -6.77 -5.07
C ILE A 110 3.73 -6.38 -4.32
N ILE A 111 3.59 -6.02 -3.05
CA ILE A 111 4.71 -5.73 -2.17
C ILE A 111 5.04 -6.99 -1.37
N VAL A 112 6.26 -7.47 -1.54
CA VAL A 112 6.76 -8.66 -0.87
C VAL A 112 7.79 -8.24 0.17
N HIS A 113 7.46 -8.39 1.45
CA HIS A 113 8.31 -7.98 2.56
C HIS A 113 9.43 -8.99 2.81
N GLU A 114 10.43 -8.59 3.60
CA GLU A 114 11.51 -9.50 4.01
C GLU A 114 10.96 -10.66 4.88
N ARG A 115 11.59 -11.83 4.76
CA ARG A 115 11.26 -12.99 5.58
C ARG A 115 11.77 -12.81 7.00
N ASN A 116 10.99 -13.29 7.98
CA ASN A 116 11.39 -13.33 9.38
C ASN A 116 12.70 -14.11 9.62
N ARG A 117 13.02 -15.10 8.78
CA ARG A 117 14.27 -15.88 8.85
C ARG A 117 14.90 -16.08 7.47
N LYS A 118 16.06 -15.46 7.25
CA LYS A 118 16.85 -15.58 6.03
C LYS A 118 17.27 -17.04 5.79
N GLY A 119 17.08 -17.53 4.56
CA GLY A 119 17.47 -18.88 4.13
C GLY A 119 16.53 -20.02 4.56
N SER A 120 15.45 -19.75 5.30
CA SER A 120 14.43 -20.76 5.61
C SER A 120 13.40 -20.84 4.48
N GLN A 121 13.11 -22.05 4.00
CA GLN A 121 12.05 -22.29 3.01
C GLN A 121 10.65 -22.21 3.63
N THR A 122 10.52 -22.54 4.92
CA THR A 122 9.23 -22.58 5.64
C THR A 122 8.96 -21.32 6.47
N SER A 123 9.67 -20.21 6.22
CA SER A 123 9.41 -18.97 6.98
C SER A 123 8.20 -18.27 6.37
N LYS A 124 7.26 -17.83 7.21
CA LYS A 124 6.20 -16.92 6.79
C LYS A 124 6.81 -15.63 6.21
N GLN A 125 6.18 -15.11 5.17
CA GLN A 125 6.55 -13.89 4.46
C GLN A 125 5.29 -13.04 4.31
N LYS A 126 5.36 -11.76 4.68
CA LYS A 126 4.23 -10.85 4.52
C LYS A 126 4.14 -10.41 3.06
N ILE A 127 2.95 -10.54 2.48
CA ILE A 127 2.64 -10.09 1.12
C ILE A 127 1.49 -9.10 1.24
N GLU A 128 1.63 -7.94 0.62
CA GLU A 128 0.58 -6.93 0.48
C GLU A 128 0.21 -6.82 -1.00
N ILE A 129 -1.07 -7.02 -1.32
CA ILE A 129 -1.58 -6.95 -2.68
C ILE A 129 -2.38 -5.65 -2.80
N TYR A 130 -1.93 -4.78 -3.70
CA TYR A 130 -2.63 -3.55 -4.02
C TYR A 130 -3.45 -3.78 -5.27
N PHE A 131 -4.77 -3.70 -5.13
CA PHE A 131 -5.70 -3.79 -6.23
C PHE A 131 -5.87 -2.43 -6.90
N ASN A 132 -6.04 -2.44 -8.21
CA ASN A 132 -6.42 -1.27 -8.98
C ASN A 132 -7.71 -0.68 -8.39
N PHE A 133 -7.75 0.65 -8.25
CA PHE A 133 -8.89 1.46 -7.78
C PHE A 133 -9.22 1.42 -6.27
N ILE A 134 -8.98 0.32 -5.55
CA ILE A 134 -9.29 0.18 -4.11
C ILE A 134 -8.05 0.09 -3.19
N GLY A 135 -6.86 -0.20 -3.73
CA GLY A 135 -5.62 -0.24 -2.95
C GLY A 135 -5.45 -1.53 -2.15
N ASN A 136 -4.90 -1.43 -0.93
CA ASN A 136 -4.67 -2.59 -0.07
C ASN A 136 -6.01 -3.09 0.48
N TYR A 137 -6.45 -4.25 0.00
CA TYR A 137 -7.67 -4.88 0.45
C TYR A 137 -7.34 -5.96 1.49
N GLU A 138 -7.91 -5.82 2.68
CA GLU A 138 -7.89 -6.87 3.70
C GLU A 138 -9.25 -7.56 3.68
N PRO A 139 -9.32 -8.85 3.30
CA PRO A 139 -10.56 -9.60 3.35
C PRO A 139 -11.14 -9.55 4.78
N PRO A 140 -12.46 -9.39 4.93
CA PRO A 140 -13.11 -9.59 6.22
C PRO A 140 -12.70 -10.94 6.79
N LYS A 141 -12.33 -10.96 8.07
CA LYS A 141 -12.08 -12.22 8.76
C LYS A 141 -13.43 -12.90 8.91
N GLU A 142 -13.66 -13.95 8.15
CA GLU A 142 -14.79 -14.85 8.39
C GLU A 142 -14.71 -15.31 9.85
N GLU A 143 -15.82 -15.19 10.58
CA GLU A 143 -15.96 -15.77 11.91
C GLU A 143 -15.88 -17.29 11.72
N LEU A 144 -14.73 -17.85 12.09
CA LEU A 144 -14.45 -19.26 11.96
C LEU A 144 -15.36 -20.02 12.93
N THR A 145 -15.79 -21.20 12.53
CA THR A 145 -16.47 -22.11 13.45
C THR A 145 -15.51 -22.52 14.57
N GLU A 146 -16.03 -22.86 15.76
CA GLU A 146 -15.22 -23.26 16.92
C GLU A 146 -14.21 -24.37 16.58
N GLU A 147 -14.61 -25.31 15.71
CA GLU A 147 -13.75 -26.40 15.22
C GLU A 147 -12.55 -25.91 14.38
N GLU A 148 -12.77 -24.93 13.50
CA GLU A 148 -11.72 -24.34 12.66
C GLU A 148 -10.76 -23.45 13.47
N GLU A 149 -11.26 -22.79 14.51
CA GLU A 149 -10.41 -22.05 15.46
C GLU A 149 -9.49 -23.00 16.24
N GLU A 150 -10.01 -24.13 16.73
CA GLU A 150 -9.20 -25.14 17.40
C GLU A 150 -8.10 -25.72 16.49
N GLU A 151 -8.43 -26.02 15.23
CA GLU A 151 -7.45 -26.50 14.26
C GLU A 151 -6.35 -25.46 14.00
N ARG A 152 -6.70 -24.18 13.86
CA ARG A 152 -5.72 -23.10 13.70
C ARG A 152 -4.80 -22.98 14.90
N LEU A 153 -5.34 -23.09 16.12
CA LEU A 153 -4.55 -23.06 17.35
C LEU A 153 -3.56 -24.24 17.41
N LYS A 154 -3.99 -25.45 17.04
CA LYS A 154 -3.12 -26.64 16.96
C LYS A 154 -1.98 -26.42 15.95
N ILE A 155 -2.29 -25.93 14.75
CA ILE A 155 -1.29 -25.61 13.72
C ILE A 155 -0.30 -24.56 14.25
N GLU A 156 -0.78 -23.51 14.91
CA GLU A 156 0.07 -22.45 15.44
C GLU A 156 0.96 -22.94 16.60
N GLU A 157 0.46 -23.84 17.46
CA GLU A 157 1.28 -24.51 18.47
C GLU A 157 2.37 -25.40 17.87
N GLU A 158 2.05 -26.18 16.82
CA GLU A 158 3.04 -27.00 16.13
C GLU A 158 4.12 -26.14 15.48
N GLU A 159 3.73 -25.06 14.81
CA GLU A 159 4.68 -24.09 14.23
C GLU A 159 5.59 -23.47 15.30
N ARG A 160 5.05 -23.13 16.48
CA ARG A 160 5.81 -22.64 17.63
C ARG A 160 6.84 -23.68 18.10
N LYS A 161 6.43 -24.93 18.30
CA LYS A 161 7.33 -26.04 18.68
C LYS A 161 8.44 -26.26 17.65
N ILE A 162 8.11 -26.20 16.35
CA ILE A 162 9.10 -26.32 15.27
C ILE A 162 10.09 -25.16 15.30
N LYS A 163 9.62 -23.93 15.52
CA LYS A 163 10.46 -22.73 15.59
C LYS A 163 11.43 -22.81 16.78
N GLU A 164 10.95 -23.16 17.96
CA GLU A 164 11.77 -23.38 19.16
C GLU A 164 12.85 -24.43 18.94
N ARG A 165 12.49 -25.55 18.30
CA ARG A 165 13.45 -26.61 17.95
C ARG A 165 14.54 -26.09 17.01
N LYS A 166 14.17 -25.30 15.99
CA LYS A 166 15.13 -24.69 15.05
C LYS A 166 16.04 -23.67 15.76
N ASP A 167 15.52 -22.91 16.72
CA ASP A 167 16.30 -21.90 17.45
C ASP A 167 17.25 -22.56 18.45
N ARG A 168 16.82 -23.61 19.14
CA ARG A 168 17.68 -24.43 20.01
C ARG A 168 18.84 -25.07 19.24
N LEU A 169 18.56 -25.62 18.05
CA LEU A 169 19.60 -26.15 17.16
C LEU A 169 20.56 -25.05 16.70
N HIS A 170 20.06 -23.86 16.38
CA HIS A 170 20.87 -22.72 15.97
C HIS A 170 21.80 -22.24 17.10
N GLN A 171 21.29 -22.12 18.33
CA GLN A 171 22.10 -21.77 19.50
C GLN A 171 23.20 -22.80 19.75
N ASN A 172 22.90 -24.10 19.64
CA ASN A 172 23.89 -25.16 19.79
C ASN A 172 24.97 -25.09 18.69
N TYR A 173 24.60 -24.78 17.45
CA TYR A 173 25.54 -24.54 16.36
C TYR A 173 26.47 -23.35 16.66
N LEU A 174 25.92 -22.21 17.10
CA LEU A 174 26.72 -21.03 17.47
C LEU A 174 27.72 -21.35 18.59
N LYS A 175 27.28 -22.06 19.64
CA LYS A 175 28.17 -22.53 20.72
C LYS A 175 29.31 -23.41 20.19
N ARG A 176 29.03 -24.33 19.25
CA ARG A 176 30.06 -25.19 18.62
C ARG A 176 31.03 -24.41 17.74
N LYS A 177 30.54 -23.38 17.06
CA LYS A 177 31.36 -22.51 16.21
C LYS A 177 32.32 -21.68 17.04
N VAL A 178 31.84 -21.11 18.16
CA VAL A 178 32.69 -20.37 19.12
C VAL A 178 33.74 -21.28 19.73
N ASN A 179 33.38 -22.52 20.08
CA ASN A 179 34.31 -23.47 20.69
C ASN A 179 35.27 -24.14 19.69
N GLY A 180 35.33 -23.75 18.41
CA GLY A 180 36.23 -24.31 17.40
C GLY A 180 35.91 -25.74 16.93
N LYS A 181 35.18 -26.54 17.73
CA LYS A 181 34.78 -27.93 17.41
C LYS A 181 34.03 -28.08 16.08
N GLN A 182 33.36 -27.02 15.62
CA GLN A 182 32.72 -27.01 14.31
C GLN A 182 33.73 -27.08 13.15
N GLN A 183 34.87 -26.37 13.26
CA GLN A 183 35.94 -26.41 12.26
C GLN A 183 36.60 -27.80 12.22
N GLU A 184 36.89 -28.38 13.38
CA GLU A 184 37.43 -29.74 13.48
C GLU A 184 36.48 -30.78 12.85
N TYR A 185 35.17 -30.65 13.05
CA TYR A 185 34.17 -31.50 12.41
C TYR A 185 34.17 -31.34 10.88
N GLU A 186 34.24 -30.10 10.40
CA GLU A 186 34.27 -29.80 8.96
C GLU A 186 35.53 -30.33 8.27
N GLU A 187 36.70 -30.24 8.91
CA GLU A 187 37.96 -30.79 8.43
C GLU A 187 37.92 -32.32 8.37
N ARG A 188 37.45 -32.99 9.44
CA ARG A 188 37.30 -34.45 9.48
C ARG A 188 36.38 -34.97 8.37
N TYR A 189 35.32 -34.24 8.05
CA TYR A 189 34.35 -34.63 7.03
C TYR A 189 34.65 -34.08 5.62
N LYS A 190 35.68 -33.23 5.47
CA LYS A 190 36.05 -32.61 4.19
C LYS A 190 36.42 -33.66 3.14
N ALA A 191 37.31 -34.58 3.49
CA ALA A 191 37.74 -35.66 2.60
C ALA A 191 36.57 -36.55 2.15
N ARG A 192 35.67 -36.91 3.08
CA ARG A 192 34.48 -37.73 2.77
C ARG A 192 33.48 -37.02 1.88
N ARG A 193 33.29 -35.70 2.06
CA ARG A 193 32.45 -34.88 1.16
C ARG A 193 33.07 -34.76 -0.23
N GLU A 194 34.37 -34.55 -0.32
CA GLU A 194 35.07 -34.45 -1.61
C GLU A 194 35.01 -35.76 -2.38
N GLN A 195 35.19 -36.91 -1.71
CA GLN A 195 35.01 -38.23 -2.31
C GLN A 195 33.59 -38.42 -2.85
N ARG A 196 32.56 -38.18 -2.03
CA ARG A 196 31.15 -38.26 -2.47
C ARG A 196 30.82 -37.31 -3.61
N LYS A 197 31.41 -36.11 -3.61
CA LYS A 197 31.25 -35.12 -4.69
C LYS A 197 31.89 -35.63 -5.98
N GLN A 198 33.10 -36.20 -5.90
CA GLN A 198 33.78 -36.81 -7.05
C GLN A 198 33.02 -38.02 -7.58
N GLU A 199 32.48 -38.87 -6.71
CA GLU A 199 31.63 -40.00 -7.09
C GLU A 199 30.36 -39.56 -7.81
N LYS A 200 29.62 -38.58 -7.25
CA LYS A 200 28.47 -37.97 -7.94
C LYS A 200 28.86 -37.40 -9.30
N LEU A 201 30.01 -36.72 -9.39
CA LEU A 201 30.51 -36.17 -10.65
C LEU A 201 30.83 -37.28 -11.67
N LYS A 202 31.41 -38.40 -11.22
CA LYS A 202 31.68 -39.58 -12.06
C LYS A 202 30.38 -40.22 -12.55
N VAL A 203 29.37 -40.34 -11.69
CA VAL A 203 28.04 -40.87 -12.05
C VAL A 203 27.35 -39.97 -13.08
N LEU A 204 27.34 -38.65 -12.87
CA LEU A 204 26.76 -37.68 -13.80
C LEU A 204 27.44 -37.70 -15.18
N LYS A 205 28.78 -37.82 -15.21
CA LYS A 205 29.54 -37.97 -16.46
C LYS A 205 29.23 -39.28 -17.19
N ARG A 206 29.06 -40.39 -16.45
CA ARG A 206 28.64 -41.69 -17.03
C ARG A 206 27.21 -41.63 -17.59
N ALA A 207 26.34 -40.80 -17.03
CA ALA A 207 24.99 -40.55 -17.52
C ALA A 207 24.92 -39.54 -18.68
N GLY A 208 26.06 -39.10 -19.24
CA GLY A 208 26.10 -38.19 -20.39
C GLY A 208 25.77 -36.72 -20.08
N ILE A 209 25.60 -36.34 -18.81
CA ILE A 209 25.27 -34.97 -18.40
C ILE A 209 26.57 -34.15 -18.30
N GLN A 210 26.72 -33.15 -19.17
CA GLN A 210 27.85 -32.20 -19.09
C GLN A 210 27.73 -31.35 -17.82
N VAL A 211 28.65 -31.54 -16.88
CA VAL A 211 28.74 -30.73 -15.65
C VAL A 211 29.74 -29.59 -15.89
N ASN A 212 29.23 -28.41 -16.29
CA ASN A 212 30.05 -27.20 -16.35
C ASN A 212 30.54 -26.85 -14.94
N LYS A 213 31.86 -26.68 -14.79
CA LYS A 213 32.45 -26.15 -13.56
C LYS A 213 31.98 -24.70 -13.44
N LEU A 214 31.14 -24.41 -12.45
CA LEU A 214 30.95 -23.05 -11.94
C LEU A 214 32.31 -22.61 -11.35
N GLU A 215 33.12 -21.96 -12.18
CA GLU A 215 34.19 -21.08 -11.69
C GLU A 215 33.52 -20.01 -10.83
N LYS A 216 34.04 -19.83 -9.61
CA LYS A 216 33.59 -18.77 -8.72
C LYS A 216 33.82 -17.46 -9.46
N ARG A 217 32.75 -16.70 -9.70
CA ARG A 217 32.87 -15.27 -9.97
C ARG A 217 33.27 -14.63 -8.64
N ASP A 218 34.48 -14.10 -8.60
CA ASP A 218 34.98 -13.25 -7.52
C ASP A 218 34.14 -11.97 -7.40
#